data_AF-A0A401VY44-F1
#
_entry.id   AF-A0A401VY44-F1
#
_cell.length_a   1.000
_cell.length_b   1.000
_cell.length_c   1.000
_cell.angle_alpha   90.00
_cell.angle_beta   90.00
_cell.angle_gamma   90.00
#
_symmetry.space_group_name_H-M   'P 1'
#
loop_
_entity.id
_entity.type
_entity.pdbx_description
1 polymer ?
#
loop_
_entity_poly.entity_id
_entity_poly.type
_entity_poly.pdbx_seq_one_letter_code
_entity_poly.pdbx_strand_id
1 'polypeptide(L)'
;MRARSIAKSLRKPATGLTLGLVLLAVPATAVAGTAVAATGQAPATAHVAAKAAAGLDDPAKKEIAMQLVSSAENSSLDWKKQYAYIEDIKDGRGYTAGIIGFCSGTGDMLDLVELYTQRKPGNVLAKYLPALRKVNGSDSHAGLGSAFEKDWKKAAQDKDFQKAQNDERDRVYFNPAVKQGKADKIGVLGQFAYYDALVMHGDGSDKTSFSNIRKRALAKAKTPAQGGDEKAYLDAFLDARVWAMQQEEAHSDTSRVDTAQRVFLKKGNLNLNPPLDWKVYGDSYHIG
;
A
#
# COMPACT_ATOMS: atom_id res chain seq x y z
N MET A 1 3.14 0.96 -29.62
CA MET A 1 3.04 0.26 -28.33
C MET A 1 1.60 0.33 -27.85
N ARG A 2 1.02 -0.79 -27.40
CA ARG A 2 -0.42 -0.91 -27.13
C ARG A 2 -0.78 -0.25 -25.79
N ALA A 3 -1.53 0.85 -25.83
CA ALA A 3 -2.22 1.43 -24.68
C ALA A 3 -3.17 0.39 -24.05
N ARG A 4 -3.16 0.27 -22.72
CA ARG A 4 -4.01 -0.70 -21.99
C ARG A 4 -4.97 0.01 -21.06
N SER A 5 -6.25 -0.23 -21.33
CA SER A 5 -7.41 0.10 -20.51
C SER A 5 -7.49 -0.87 -19.32
N ILE A 6 -7.66 -0.33 -18.11
CA ILE A 6 -8.01 -1.10 -16.92
C ILE A 6 -9.48 -1.52 -17.07
N ALA A 7 -9.72 -2.77 -17.46
CA ALA A 7 -11.07 -3.31 -17.58
C ALA A 7 -11.72 -3.47 -16.19
N LYS A 8 -12.82 -2.75 -15.98
CA LYS A 8 -13.67 -2.81 -14.78
C LYS A 8 -14.43 -4.15 -14.75
N SER A 9 -14.12 -5.02 -13.79
CA SER A 9 -14.89 -6.26 -13.56
C SER A 9 -16.27 -5.92 -12.97
N LEU A 10 -17.32 -6.11 -13.76
CA LEU A 10 -18.72 -6.07 -13.32
C LEU A 10 -19.09 -7.41 -12.68
N ARG A 11 -19.43 -7.41 -11.39
CA ARG A 11 -20.05 -8.58 -10.72
C ARG A 11 -21.56 -8.61 -11.00
N LYS A 12 -22.06 -9.73 -11.53
CA LYS A 12 -23.50 -10.08 -11.56
C LYS A 12 -23.88 -10.88 -10.31
N PRO A 13 -25.13 -10.79 -9.80
CA PRO A 13 -25.62 -11.63 -8.72
C PRO A 13 -26.19 -12.96 -9.25
N ALA A 14 -25.97 -14.05 -8.51
CA ALA A 14 -26.74 -15.28 -8.57
C ALA A 14 -26.99 -15.67 -7.10
N THR A 15 -28.16 -15.42 -6.52
CA THR A 15 -29.40 -16.21 -6.55
C THR A 15 -29.18 -17.71 -6.28
N GLY A 16 -29.47 -18.09 -5.04
CA GLY A 16 -30.21 -19.30 -4.66
C GLY A 16 -29.52 -20.67 -4.80
N LEU A 17 -29.27 -21.32 -3.67
CA LEU A 17 -29.67 -22.71 -3.49
C LEU A 17 -29.86 -23.03 -1.99
N THR A 18 -31.07 -23.44 -1.66
CA THR A 18 -31.48 -24.07 -0.39
C THR A 18 -31.13 -25.56 -0.41
N LEU A 19 -30.59 -26.07 0.69
CA LEU A 19 -30.58 -27.48 1.15
C LEU A 19 -29.98 -27.42 2.57
N GLY A 20 -30.47 -28.01 3.66
CA GLY A 20 -31.31 -29.17 3.89
C GLY A 20 -30.77 -29.79 5.19
N LEU A 21 -31.65 -30.00 6.18
CA LEU A 21 -31.38 -30.50 7.54
C LEU A 21 -30.39 -31.68 7.61
N VAL A 22 -29.60 -31.75 8.69
CA VAL A 22 -29.57 -32.93 9.60
C VAL A 22 -29.27 -32.46 11.04
N LEU A 23 -30.25 -32.61 11.93
CA LEU A 23 -30.07 -32.66 13.38
C LEU A 23 -29.43 -34.00 13.75
N LEU A 24 -28.34 -33.98 14.52
CA LEU A 24 -27.92 -35.13 15.32
C LEU A 24 -27.74 -34.68 16.77
N ALA A 25 -28.73 -35.03 17.58
CA ALA A 25 -28.69 -34.97 19.03
C ALA A 25 -27.81 -36.10 19.56
N VAL A 26 -26.95 -35.80 20.52
CA VAL A 26 -26.26 -36.79 21.36
C VAL A 26 -26.46 -36.36 22.83
N PRO A 27 -26.78 -37.26 23.76
CA PRO A 27 -27.35 -36.90 25.05
C PRO A 27 -26.29 -36.39 26.03
N ALA A 28 -26.66 -35.36 26.78
CA ALA A 28 -25.96 -34.91 27.97
C ALA A 28 -26.21 -35.89 29.13
N THR A 29 -25.16 -36.57 29.59
CA THR A 29 -25.15 -37.25 30.89
C THR A 29 -24.80 -36.22 31.97
N ALA A 30 -25.80 -35.85 32.76
CA ALA A 30 -25.63 -35.08 33.98
C ALA A 30 -25.06 -35.99 35.07
N VAL A 31 -23.88 -35.64 35.61
CA VAL A 31 -23.40 -36.16 36.90
C VAL A 31 -23.48 -35.02 37.89
N ALA A 32 -24.38 -35.19 38.87
CA ALA A 32 -24.52 -34.31 40.01
C ALA A 32 -23.29 -34.46 40.91
N GLY A 33 -22.44 -33.43 40.92
CA GLY A 33 -21.35 -33.28 41.88
C GLY A 33 -21.74 -32.23 42.92
N THR A 34 -21.77 -32.67 44.17
CA THR A 34 -22.08 -31.91 45.38
C THR A 34 -21.30 -30.60 45.51
N ALA A 35 -22.02 -29.50 45.77
CA ALA A 35 -21.45 -28.20 46.10
C ALA A 35 -20.70 -28.24 47.44
N VAL A 36 -19.42 -27.90 47.42
CA VAL A 36 -18.66 -27.47 48.60
C VAL A 36 -18.39 -25.99 48.42
N ALA A 37 -19.00 -25.17 49.29
CA ALA A 37 -18.77 -23.74 49.34
C ALA A 37 -17.34 -23.47 49.82
N ALA A 38 -16.45 -23.08 48.90
CA ALA A 38 -15.16 -22.50 49.20
C ALA A 38 -15.23 -20.99 48.96
N THR A 39 -15.25 -20.21 50.04
CA THR A 39 -15.07 -18.76 50.02
C THR A 39 -13.62 -18.45 49.64
N GLY A 40 -13.36 -18.30 48.34
CA GLY A 40 -12.09 -17.82 47.80
C GLY A 40 -12.35 -16.68 46.82
N GLN A 41 -11.98 -15.46 47.20
CA GLN A 41 -11.92 -14.33 46.27
C GLN A 41 -10.87 -14.65 45.19
N ALA A 42 -11.33 -14.97 43.99
CA ALA A 42 -10.49 -15.06 42.82
C ALA A 42 -10.00 -13.64 42.45
N PRO A 43 -8.70 -13.42 42.23
CA PRO A 43 -8.25 -12.15 41.70
C PRO A 43 -8.82 -12.01 40.29
N ALA A 44 -9.51 -10.90 40.03
CA ALA A 44 -9.95 -10.54 38.70
C ALA A 44 -8.72 -10.41 37.80
N THR A 45 -8.41 -11.46 37.05
CA THR A 45 -7.48 -11.37 35.94
C THR A 45 -8.14 -10.47 34.90
N ALA A 46 -7.71 -9.21 34.90
CA ALA A 46 -7.96 -8.33 33.77
C ALA A 46 -7.34 -9.00 32.55
N HIS A 47 -8.16 -9.72 31.79
CA HIS A 47 -7.85 -10.06 30.41
C HIS A 47 -7.77 -8.75 29.66
N VAL A 48 -6.58 -8.15 29.67
CA VAL A 48 -6.17 -7.21 28.63
C VAL A 48 -6.22 -8.05 27.37
N ALA A 49 -7.32 -7.94 26.62
CA ALA A 49 -7.38 -8.47 25.27
C ALA A 49 -6.16 -7.89 24.56
N ALA A 50 -5.17 -8.75 24.28
CA ALA A 50 -3.99 -8.36 23.54
C ALA A 50 -4.50 -7.78 22.22
N LYS A 51 -4.44 -6.44 22.11
CA LYS A 51 -4.75 -5.73 20.88
C LYS A 51 -3.89 -6.42 19.83
N ALA A 52 -4.52 -7.13 18.88
CA ALA A 52 -3.81 -7.85 17.82
C ALA A 52 -2.72 -6.90 17.30
N ALA A 53 -1.46 -7.37 17.29
CA ALA A 53 -0.31 -6.53 16.94
C ALA A 53 -0.66 -5.74 15.69
N ALA A 54 -0.86 -4.44 15.85
CA ALA A 54 -1.38 -3.61 14.78
C ALA A 54 -0.31 -3.62 13.67
N GLY A 55 -0.73 -3.94 12.45
CA GLY A 55 0.18 -4.08 11.32
C GLY A 55 0.67 -2.71 10.86
N LEU A 56 1.03 -2.60 9.59
CA LEU A 56 1.34 -1.30 9.01
C LEU A 56 0.13 -0.34 9.07
N ASP A 57 -1.09 -0.86 9.23
CA ASP A 57 -2.33 -0.08 9.42
C ASP A 57 -2.47 0.56 10.81
N ASP A 58 -1.56 0.31 11.75
CA ASP A 58 -1.41 1.17 12.92
C ASP A 58 -1.09 2.62 12.48
N PRO A 59 -1.77 3.65 13.02
CA PRO A 59 -1.54 5.03 12.59
C PRO A 59 -0.08 5.49 12.68
N ALA A 60 0.66 5.09 13.72
CA ALA A 60 2.07 5.46 13.86
C ALA A 60 2.94 4.72 12.85
N LYS A 61 2.68 3.43 12.61
CA LYS A 61 3.37 2.66 11.57
C LYS A 61 3.06 3.15 10.16
N LYS A 62 1.83 3.59 9.91
CA LYS A 62 1.44 4.20 8.64
C LYS A 62 2.15 5.53 8.41
N GLU A 63 2.25 6.38 9.43
CA GLU A 63 3.02 7.64 9.33
C GLU A 63 4.50 7.35 9.01
N ILE A 64 5.12 6.37 9.68
CA ILE A 64 6.48 5.90 9.36
C ILE A 64 6.59 5.43 7.91
N ALA A 65 5.62 4.62 7.45
CA ALA A 65 5.61 4.13 6.07
C ALA A 65 5.55 5.27 5.04
N MET A 66 4.78 6.34 5.32
CA MET A 66 4.72 7.50 4.43
C MET A 66 6.05 8.25 4.38
N GLN A 67 6.72 8.42 5.52
CA GLN A 67 8.03 9.07 5.59
C GLN A 67 9.11 8.26 4.86
N LEU A 68 9.09 6.92 5.00
CA LEU A 68 10.02 6.04 4.30
C LEU A 68 9.85 6.12 2.78
N VAL A 69 8.61 6.04 2.27
CA VAL A 69 8.35 6.22 0.83
C VAL A 69 8.80 7.61 0.36
N SER A 70 8.40 8.67 1.08
CA SER A 70 8.77 10.05 0.72
C SER A 70 10.29 10.29 0.71
N SER A 71 11.06 9.57 1.53
CA SER A 71 12.53 9.65 1.47
C SER A 71 13.09 9.12 0.14
N ALA A 72 12.43 8.14 -0.47
CA ALA A 72 12.83 7.57 -1.75
C ALA A 72 12.20 8.27 -2.96
N GLU A 73 11.00 8.83 -2.83
CA GLU A 73 10.34 9.54 -3.93
C GLU A 73 10.77 11.02 -4.00
N ASN A 74 11.11 11.63 -2.86
CA ASN A 74 11.25 13.09 -2.75
C ASN A 74 12.42 13.56 -1.88
N SER A 75 13.33 12.65 -1.51
CA SER A 75 14.48 12.92 -0.63
C SER A 75 14.12 13.69 0.66
N SER A 76 12.91 13.45 1.20
CA SER A 76 12.39 14.18 2.36
C SER A 76 11.49 13.30 3.22
N LEU A 77 11.50 13.50 4.54
CA LEU A 77 10.51 12.87 5.44
C LEU A 77 9.19 13.64 5.50
N ASP A 78 9.15 14.89 5.04
CA ASP A 78 7.94 15.72 5.05
C ASP A 78 7.03 15.38 3.86
N TRP A 79 6.47 14.17 3.89
CA TRP A 79 5.62 13.64 2.84
C TRP A 79 4.37 14.50 2.59
N LYS A 80 3.94 15.29 3.58
CA LYS A 80 2.77 16.18 3.45
C LYS A 80 3.05 17.37 2.53
N LYS A 81 4.31 17.76 2.30
CA LYS A 81 4.64 18.77 1.26
C LYS A 81 4.35 18.27 -0.15
N GLN A 82 4.27 16.95 -0.35
CA GLN A 82 4.13 16.34 -1.66
C GLN A 82 2.69 16.38 -2.20
N TYR A 83 1.69 16.78 -1.39
CA TYR A 83 0.34 17.02 -1.92
C TYR A 83 0.35 17.97 -3.13
N ALA A 84 1.25 18.95 -3.12
CA ALA A 84 1.39 19.97 -4.17
C ALA A 84 2.41 19.62 -5.26
N TYR A 85 3.15 18.51 -5.12
CA TYR A 85 4.10 18.07 -6.13
C TYR A 85 3.36 17.79 -7.45
N ILE A 86 3.92 18.28 -8.55
CA ILE A 86 3.48 18.00 -9.92
C ILE A 86 4.62 18.34 -10.87
N GLU A 87 5.03 17.37 -11.68
CA GLU A 87 6.10 17.49 -12.66
C GLU A 87 5.94 16.40 -13.72
N ASP A 88 6.38 16.66 -14.95
CA ASP A 88 6.63 15.58 -15.91
C ASP A 88 8.12 15.26 -15.91
N ILE A 89 8.45 14.15 -15.25
CA ILE A 89 9.82 13.66 -15.06
C ILE A 89 10.39 12.93 -16.28
N LYS A 90 9.68 12.97 -17.43
CA LYS A 90 10.13 12.42 -18.72
C LYS A 90 10.34 10.91 -18.73
N ASP A 91 9.56 10.19 -17.92
CA ASP A 91 9.55 8.72 -17.85
C ASP A 91 8.46 8.07 -18.75
N GLY A 92 7.74 8.90 -19.53
CA GLY A 92 6.67 8.45 -20.43
C GLY A 92 5.30 8.28 -19.75
N ARG A 93 5.13 8.71 -18.48
CA ARG A 93 3.85 8.66 -17.75
C ARG A 93 3.09 10.00 -17.78
N GLY A 94 3.66 11.03 -18.39
CA GLY A 94 3.13 12.40 -18.39
C GLY A 94 3.38 13.10 -17.06
N TYR A 95 2.43 13.91 -16.59
CA TYR A 95 2.53 14.49 -15.25
C TYR A 95 2.49 13.41 -14.19
N THR A 96 3.44 13.46 -13.25
CA THR A 96 3.52 12.73 -11.98
C THR A 96 3.27 13.72 -10.86
N ALA A 97 2.34 13.44 -9.94
CA ALA A 97 1.90 14.43 -8.96
C ALA A 97 1.42 13.83 -7.63
N GLY A 98 1.44 14.62 -6.56
CA GLY A 98 0.89 14.23 -5.26
C GLY A 98 1.77 13.27 -4.45
N ILE A 99 1.22 12.81 -3.33
CA ILE A 99 1.94 12.09 -2.25
C ILE A 99 2.53 10.72 -2.62
N ILE A 100 2.16 10.17 -3.78
CA ILE A 100 2.64 8.87 -4.28
C ILE A 100 2.91 8.88 -5.79
N GLY A 101 2.95 10.06 -6.43
CA GLY A 101 3.20 10.16 -7.86
C GLY A 101 2.05 9.65 -8.74
N PHE A 102 0.83 10.13 -8.52
CA PHE A 102 -0.30 9.87 -9.42
C PHE A 102 0.04 10.37 -10.83
N CYS A 103 -0.17 9.55 -11.86
CA CYS A 103 0.21 9.94 -13.23
C CYS A 103 -0.97 10.18 -14.17
N SER A 104 -0.85 11.19 -15.05
CA SER A 104 -1.87 11.48 -16.06
C SER A 104 -2.02 10.36 -17.09
N GLY A 105 -0.93 9.64 -17.38
CA GLY A 105 -0.88 8.57 -18.37
C GLY A 105 -1.32 7.19 -17.87
N THR A 106 -1.41 6.96 -16.55
CA THR A 106 -1.74 5.65 -15.95
C THR A 106 -3.16 5.54 -15.42
N GLY A 107 -3.91 6.65 -15.41
CA GLY A 107 -5.33 6.71 -15.09
C GLY A 107 -5.66 6.95 -13.62
N ASP A 108 -4.72 6.75 -12.71
CA ASP A 108 -4.87 7.02 -11.28
C ASP A 108 -4.98 8.52 -10.96
N MET A 109 -4.29 9.41 -11.70
CA MET A 109 -4.54 10.85 -11.58
C MET A 109 -5.97 11.23 -12.00
N LEU A 110 -6.50 10.58 -13.04
CA LEU A 110 -7.87 10.79 -13.47
C LEU A 110 -8.86 10.31 -12.39
N ASP A 111 -8.67 9.09 -11.86
CA ASP A 111 -9.49 8.55 -10.76
C ASP A 111 -9.49 9.49 -9.54
N LEU A 112 -8.31 10.03 -9.18
CA LEU A 112 -8.16 11.00 -8.10
C LEU A 112 -8.95 12.28 -8.33
N VAL A 113 -8.83 12.90 -9.51
CA VAL A 113 -9.56 14.14 -9.81
C VAL A 113 -11.07 13.86 -9.90
N GLU A 114 -11.50 12.70 -10.40
CA GLU A 114 -12.90 12.29 -10.38
C GLU A 114 -13.42 12.14 -8.94
N LEU A 115 -12.68 11.49 -8.04
CA LEU A 115 -13.03 11.38 -6.63
C LEU A 115 -13.13 12.76 -5.96
N TYR A 116 -12.16 13.64 -6.23
CA TYR A 116 -12.18 14.99 -5.69
C TYR A 116 -13.40 15.79 -6.19
N THR A 117 -13.74 15.68 -7.48
CA THR A 117 -14.94 16.31 -8.06
C THR A 117 -16.24 15.72 -7.54
N GLN A 118 -16.31 14.43 -7.24
CA GLN A 118 -17.48 13.84 -6.60
C GLN A 118 -17.72 14.41 -5.19
N ARG A 119 -16.65 14.63 -4.42
CA ARG A 119 -16.73 15.18 -3.05
C ARG A 119 -16.97 16.68 -3.04
N LYS A 120 -16.38 17.38 -3.99
CA LYS A 120 -16.44 18.84 -4.12
C LYS A 120 -16.73 19.22 -5.57
N PRO A 121 -18.01 19.19 -5.99
CA PRO A 121 -18.41 19.62 -7.32
C PRO A 121 -17.94 21.06 -7.59
N GLY A 122 -17.45 21.32 -8.80
CA GLY A 122 -16.97 22.66 -9.18
C GLY A 122 -15.60 23.07 -8.60
N ASN A 123 -14.85 22.13 -8.00
CA ASN A 123 -13.47 22.42 -7.59
C ASN A 123 -12.58 22.83 -8.79
N VAL A 124 -11.43 23.45 -8.48
CA VAL A 124 -10.52 24.04 -9.48
C VAL A 124 -9.98 23.03 -10.50
N LEU A 125 -9.94 21.73 -10.17
CA LEU A 125 -9.45 20.68 -11.05
C LEU A 125 -10.54 20.07 -11.94
N ALA A 126 -11.81 20.24 -11.62
CA ALA A 126 -12.93 19.59 -12.32
C ALA A 126 -12.95 19.91 -13.83
N LYS A 127 -12.56 21.13 -14.22
CA LYS A 127 -12.48 21.56 -15.62
C LYS A 127 -11.46 20.79 -16.47
N TYR A 128 -10.51 20.10 -15.85
CA TYR A 128 -9.48 19.31 -16.54
C TYR A 128 -9.88 17.86 -16.80
N LEU A 129 -11.00 17.38 -16.22
CA LEU A 129 -11.46 15.99 -16.41
C LEU A 129 -11.59 15.57 -17.88
N PRO A 130 -12.11 16.40 -18.81
CA PRO A 130 -12.14 16.03 -20.23
C PRO A 130 -10.75 15.87 -20.85
N ALA A 131 -9.77 16.68 -20.43
CA ALA A 131 -8.39 16.58 -20.90
C ALA A 131 -7.70 15.34 -20.32
N LEU A 132 -7.82 15.11 -19.00
CA LEU A 132 -7.30 13.92 -18.31
C LEU A 132 -7.80 12.61 -18.95
N ARG A 133 -9.09 12.54 -19.32
CA ARG A 133 -9.65 11.37 -20.02
C ARG A 133 -9.04 11.15 -21.41
N LYS A 134 -8.68 12.22 -22.12
CA LYS A 134 -8.09 12.12 -23.46
C LYS A 134 -6.63 11.74 -23.43
N VAL A 135 -5.87 12.23 -22.45
CA VAL A 135 -4.42 11.96 -22.36
C VAL A 135 -4.10 10.64 -21.64
N ASN A 136 -5.05 10.08 -20.89
CA ASN A 136 -4.89 8.79 -20.21
C ASN A 136 -4.43 7.69 -21.19
N GLY A 137 -3.37 6.97 -20.84
CA GLY A 137 -2.67 6.01 -21.71
C GLY A 137 -1.53 6.61 -22.56
N SER A 138 -1.18 7.89 -22.35
CA SER A 138 -0.06 8.58 -23.01
C SER A 138 0.64 9.57 -22.07
N ASP A 139 1.78 10.12 -22.51
CA ASP A 139 2.52 11.20 -21.85
C ASP A 139 2.06 12.62 -22.29
N SER A 140 0.94 12.73 -23.00
CA SER A 140 0.49 14.01 -23.57
C SER A 140 0.04 15.02 -22.51
N HIS A 141 0.40 16.29 -22.71
CA HIS A 141 -0.06 17.42 -21.87
C HIS A 141 -1.23 18.20 -22.49
N ALA A 142 -1.84 17.70 -23.56
CA ALA A 142 -2.86 18.41 -24.32
C ALA A 142 -4.08 18.78 -23.44
N GLY A 143 -4.34 20.07 -23.29
CA GLY A 143 -5.46 20.60 -22.48
C GLY A 143 -5.18 20.70 -20.97
N LEU A 144 -3.95 20.44 -20.52
CA LEU A 144 -3.51 20.58 -19.12
C LEU A 144 -2.58 21.80 -18.97
N GLY A 145 -1.28 21.60 -19.25
CA GLY A 145 -0.23 22.62 -19.25
C GLY A 145 -0.03 23.35 -17.91
N SER A 146 0.62 24.52 -17.97
CA SER A 146 0.97 25.33 -16.79
C SER A 146 -0.25 25.77 -15.96
N ALA A 147 -1.43 25.89 -16.59
CA ALA A 147 -2.67 26.18 -15.88
C ALA A 147 -3.06 25.01 -14.95
N PHE A 148 -2.92 23.77 -15.42
CA PHE A 148 -3.18 22.57 -14.61
C PHE A 148 -2.21 22.48 -13.43
N GLU A 149 -0.92 22.72 -13.66
CA GLU A 149 0.09 22.73 -12.59
C GLU A 149 -0.22 23.77 -11.50
N LYS A 150 -0.61 24.99 -11.90
CA LYS A 150 -1.01 26.05 -10.97
C LYS A 150 -2.26 25.65 -10.17
N ASP A 151 -3.28 25.12 -10.83
CA ASP A 151 -4.51 24.73 -10.17
C ASP A 151 -4.34 23.47 -9.30
N TRP A 152 -3.40 22.58 -9.64
CA TRP A 152 -2.99 21.45 -8.79
C TRP A 152 -2.40 21.95 -7.47
N LYS A 153 -1.42 22.87 -7.54
CA LYS A 153 -0.81 23.49 -6.36
C LYS A 153 -1.84 24.25 -5.52
N LYS A 154 -2.83 24.89 -6.16
CA LYS A 154 -3.95 25.52 -5.47
C LYS A 154 -4.85 24.49 -4.78
N ALA A 155 -5.22 23.41 -5.47
CA ALA A 155 -6.05 22.34 -4.92
C ALA A 155 -5.35 21.64 -3.75
N ALA A 156 -4.02 21.53 -3.75
CA ALA A 156 -3.24 20.91 -2.67
C ALA A 156 -3.38 21.62 -1.31
N GLN A 157 -3.85 22.87 -1.29
CA GLN A 157 -4.18 23.60 -0.06
C GLN A 157 -5.56 23.21 0.50
N ASP A 158 -6.40 22.56 -0.30
CA ASP A 158 -7.74 22.12 0.07
C ASP A 158 -7.69 20.77 0.80
N LYS A 159 -8.26 20.73 2.02
CA LYS A 159 -8.32 19.51 2.83
C LYS A 159 -9.10 18.39 2.13
N ASP A 160 -10.08 18.72 1.29
CA ASP A 160 -10.85 17.72 0.53
C ASP A 160 -9.98 17.04 -0.53
N PHE A 161 -9.08 17.78 -1.18
CA PHE A 161 -8.14 17.22 -2.15
C PHE A 161 -7.04 16.41 -1.46
N GLN A 162 -6.50 16.89 -0.34
CA GLN A 162 -5.57 16.11 0.49
C GLN A 162 -6.19 14.78 0.94
N LYS A 163 -7.47 14.82 1.36
CA LYS A 163 -8.22 13.61 1.71
C LYS A 163 -8.43 12.70 0.50
N ALA A 164 -8.72 13.24 -0.68
CA ALA A 164 -8.84 12.46 -1.90
C ALA A 164 -7.52 11.74 -2.25
N GLN A 165 -6.37 12.41 -2.16
CA GLN A 165 -5.06 11.80 -2.35
C GLN A 165 -4.78 10.68 -1.35
N ASN A 166 -5.07 10.91 -0.06
CA ASN A 166 -4.92 9.89 0.98
C ASN A 166 -5.79 8.65 0.71
N ASP A 167 -7.03 8.86 0.31
CA ASP A 167 -7.97 7.76 0.10
C ASP A 167 -7.65 6.96 -1.17
N GLU A 168 -7.16 7.61 -2.24
CA GLU A 168 -6.70 6.91 -3.44
C GLU A 168 -5.41 6.12 -3.21
N ARG A 169 -4.43 6.70 -2.50
CA ARG A 169 -3.26 5.96 -2.00
C ARG A 169 -3.72 4.71 -1.24
N ASP A 170 -4.68 4.89 -0.34
CA ASP A 170 -5.17 3.81 0.51
C ASP A 170 -5.88 2.73 -0.30
N ARG A 171 -6.76 3.11 -1.21
CA ARG A 171 -7.55 2.21 -2.04
C ARG A 171 -6.69 1.35 -2.96
N VAL A 172 -5.72 1.96 -3.64
CA VAL A 172 -4.99 1.32 -4.75
C VAL A 172 -3.69 0.66 -4.28
N TYR A 173 -3.02 1.22 -3.28
CA TYR A 173 -1.66 0.80 -2.91
C TYR A 173 -1.59 0.26 -1.48
N PHE A 174 -1.93 1.09 -0.49
CA PHE A 174 -1.69 0.75 0.91
C PHE A 174 -2.58 -0.39 1.41
N ASN A 175 -3.89 -0.31 1.25
CA ASN A 175 -4.80 -1.35 1.74
C ASN A 175 -4.57 -2.69 1.04
N PRO A 176 -4.36 -2.77 -0.29
CA PRO A 176 -3.98 -4.01 -0.95
C PRO A 176 -2.66 -4.62 -0.42
N ALA A 177 -1.60 -3.82 -0.25
CA ALA A 177 -0.32 -4.30 0.31
C ALA A 177 -0.51 -4.87 1.73
N VAL A 178 -1.15 -4.10 2.61
CA VAL A 178 -1.36 -4.52 4.01
C VAL A 178 -2.23 -5.77 4.08
N LYS A 179 -3.31 -5.83 3.29
CA LYS A 179 -4.18 -7.01 3.21
C LYS A 179 -3.41 -8.24 2.73
N GLN A 180 -2.59 -8.10 1.69
CA GLN A 180 -1.81 -9.21 1.15
C GLN A 180 -0.71 -9.65 2.13
N GLY A 181 -0.02 -8.72 2.77
CA GLY A 181 0.97 -9.03 3.81
C GLY A 181 0.37 -9.75 5.01
N LYS A 182 -0.83 -9.34 5.45
CA LYS A 182 -1.57 -10.08 6.49
C LYS A 182 -1.96 -11.49 6.05
N ALA A 183 -2.37 -11.66 4.79
CA ALA A 183 -2.67 -12.99 4.24
C ALA A 183 -1.42 -13.90 4.18
N ASP A 184 -0.26 -13.32 3.88
CA ASP A 184 1.04 -14.01 3.90
C ASP A 184 1.65 -14.17 5.30
N LYS A 185 0.99 -13.60 6.32
CA LYS A 185 1.44 -13.56 7.72
C LYS A 185 2.84 -12.96 7.91
N ILE A 186 3.18 -11.94 7.12
CA ILE A 186 4.41 -11.16 7.32
C ILE A 186 4.14 -9.96 8.23
N GLY A 187 5.14 -9.58 9.01
CA GLY A 187 5.13 -8.46 9.95
C GLY A 187 5.09 -7.10 9.27
N VAL A 188 5.24 -6.04 10.07
CA VAL A 188 5.13 -4.64 9.63
C VAL A 188 6.16 -4.30 8.54
N LEU A 189 7.40 -4.77 8.68
CA LEU A 189 8.44 -4.57 7.66
C LEU A 189 8.05 -5.23 6.33
N GLY A 190 7.49 -6.45 6.38
CA GLY A 190 7.04 -7.14 5.17
C GLY A 190 5.87 -6.44 4.48
N GLN A 191 4.90 -5.96 5.27
CA GLN A 191 3.80 -5.15 4.76
C GLN A 191 4.30 -3.83 4.15
N PHE A 192 5.31 -3.19 4.75
CA PHE A 192 5.97 -2.01 4.16
C PHE A 192 6.66 -2.34 2.84
N ALA A 193 7.40 -3.46 2.77
CA ALA A 193 8.05 -3.88 1.52
C ALA A 193 7.04 -4.11 0.38
N TYR A 194 5.87 -4.67 0.70
CA TYR A 194 4.77 -4.81 -0.27
C TYR A 194 4.20 -3.46 -0.70
N TYR A 195 3.99 -2.55 0.25
CA TYR A 195 3.48 -1.22 -0.03
C TYR A 195 4.44 -0.42 -0.92
N ASP A 196 5.73 -0.40 -0.59
CA ASP A 196 6.76 0.28 -1.35
C ASP A 196 6.91 -0.30 -2.77
N ALA A 197 6.76 -1.62 -2.92
CA ALA A 197 6.74 -2.28 -4.22
C ALA A 197 5.49 -1.91 -5.04
N LEU A 198 4.30 -1.85 -4.42
CA LEU A 198 3.08 -1.42 -5.11
C LEU A 198 3.16 0.04 -5.57
N VAL A 199 3.72 0.93 -4.75
CA VAL A 199 3.90 2.35 -5.12
C VAL A 199 4.76 2.46 -6.38
N MET A 200 5.90 1.76 -6.42
CA MET A 200 6.85 1.87 -7.54
C MET A 200 6.41 1.09 -8.79
N HIS A 201 5.83 -0.11 -8.62
CA HIS A 201 5.59 -1.03 -9.74
C HIS A 201 4.11 -1.19 -10.12
N GLY A 202 3.19 -0.67 -9.31
CA GLY A 202 1.76 -0.97 -9.44
C GLY A 202 1.44 -2.46 -9.40
N ASP A 203 0.22 -2.82 -9.79
CA ASP A 203 -0.23 -4.22 -9.86
C ASP A 203 -0.90 -4.56 -11.20
N GLY A 204 -0.23 -4.16 -12.29
CA GLY A 204 -0.65 -4.47 -13.65
C GLY A 204 -0.31 -5.90 -14.10
N SER A 205 -0.34 -6.14 -15.41
CA SER A 205 0.00 -7.44 -16.00
C SER A 205 1.50 -7.64 -16.29
N ASP A 206 2.31 -6.61 -16.04
CA ASP A 206 3.71 -6.56 -16.48
C ASP A 206 4.60 -7.46 -15.63
N LYS A 207 5.73 -7.91 -16.20
CA LYS A 207 6.65 -8.84 -15.52
C LYS A 207 7.24 -8.26 -14.22
N THR A 208 7.29 -6.93 -14.12
CA THR A 208 7.80 -6.18 -12.97
C THR A 208 6.70 -5.71 -12.02
N SER A 209 5.42 -5.99 -12.28
CA SER A 209 4.31 -5.67 -11.36
C SER A 209 4.44 -6.37 -10.00
N PHE A 210 3.83 -5.81 -8.96
CA PHE A 210 3.82 -6.36 -7.61
C PHE A 210 3.45 -7.85 -7.55
N SER A 211 2.34 -8.25 -8.19
CA SER A 211 1.92 -9.65 -8.19
C SER A 211 2.97 -10.59 -8.80
N ASN A 212 3.67 -10.15 -9.85
CA ASN A 212 4.73 -10.94 -10.47
C ASN A 212 6.04 -10.95 -9.66
N ILE A 213 6.39 -9.84 -8.98
CA ILE A 213 7.49 -9.80 -8.00
C ILE A 213 7.20 -10.80 -6.87
N ARG A 214 6.00 -10.74 -6.29
CA ARG A 214 5.58 -11.67 -5.23
C ARG A 214 5.62 -13.12 -5.70
N LYS A 215 5.15 -13.41 -6.92
CA LYS A 215 5.23 -14.75 -7.53
C LYS A 215 6.68 -15.23 -7.68
N ARG A 216 7.60 -14.34 -8.09
CA ARG A 216 9.03 -14.64 -8.19
C ARG A 216 9.63 -14.98 -6.82
N ALA A 217 9.27 -14.24 -5.78
CA ALA A 217 9.68 -14.52 -4.40
C ALA A 217 9.18 -15.88 -3.90
N LEU A 218 7.90 -16.19 -4.17
CA LEU A 218 7.27 -17.46 -3.79
C LEU A 218 7.90 -18.69 -4.45
N ALA A 219 8.53 -18.51 -5.62
CA ALA A 219 9.29 -19.59 -6.26
C ALA A 219 10.62 -19.90 -5.55
N LYS A 220 11.06 -19.05 -4.61
CA LYS A 220 12.32 -19.16 -3.87
C LYS A 220 12.13 -19.45 -2.39
N ALA A 221 11.11 -18.87 -1.76
CA ALA A 221 10.83 -19.05 -0.34
C ALA A 221 9.32 -19.08 -0.08
N LYS A 222 8.90 -19.93 0.86
CA LYS A 222 7.52 -19.99 1.35
C LYS A 222 7.25 -18.80 2.27
N THR A 223 6.03 -18.27 2.24
CA THR A 223 5.60 -17.27 3.23
C THR A 223 5.40 -17.90 4.61
N PRO A 224 5.37 -17.10 5.70
CA PRO A 224 4.95 -17.60 7.01
C PRO A 224 3.57 -18.27 7.02
N ALA A 225 2.63 -17.80 6.20
CA ALA A 225 1.32 -18.46 6.02
C ALA A 225 1.44 -19.90 5.46
N GLN A 226 2.52 -20.19 4.74
CA GLN A 226 2.84 -21.51 4.17
C GLN A 226 3.87 -22.28 5.02
N GLY A 227 4.17 -21.81 6.24
CA GLY A 227 5.14 -22.41 7.16
C GLY A 227 6.60 -22.08 6.87
N GLY A 228 6.89 -21.05 6.07
CA GLY A 228 8.25 -20.56 5.83
C GLY A 228 8.74 -19.57 6.90
N ASP A 229 10.05 -19.35 6.94
CA ASP A 229 10.66 -18.30 7.75
C ASP A 229 10.42 -16.92 7.13
N GLU A 230 10.01 -15.94 7.95
CA GLU A 230 9.70 -14.60 7.47
C GLU A 230 10.92 -13.90 6.87
N LYS A 231 12.09 -14.01 7.51
CA LYS A 231 13.29 -13.33 7.03
C LYS A 231 13.74 -13.90 5.68
N ALA A 232 13.74 -15.22 5.54
CA ALA A 232 14.03 -15.89 4.28
C ALA A 232 13.05 -15.48 3.16
N TYR A 233 11.76 -15.39 3.49
CA TYR A 233 10.76 -14.91 2.54
C TYR A 233 10.99 -13.46 2.12
N LEU A 234 11.25 -12.56 3.08
CA LEU A 234 11.48 -11.15 2.81
C LEU A 234 12.79 -10.92 2.04
N ASP A 235 13.86 -11.65 2.32
CA ASP A 235 15.10 -11.55 1.54
C ASP A 235 14.86 -11.99 0.09
N ALA A 236 14.15 -13.09 -0.14
CA ALA A 236 13.74 -13.53 -1.48
C ALA A 236 12.82 -12.52 -2.19
N PHE A 237 11.93 -11.84 -1.46
CA PHE A 237 11.08 -10.79 -2.01
C PHE A 237 11.89 -9.55 -2.41
N LEU A 238 12.82 -9.11 -1.55
CA LEU A 238 13.69 -7.97 -1.83
C LEU A 238 14.62 -8.24 -3.02
N ASP A 239 15.16 -9.46 -3.15
CA ASP A 239 15.94 -9.87 -4.33
C ASP A 239 15.08 -9.86 -5.61
N ALA A 240 13.85 -10.37 -5.53
CA ALA A 240 12.91 -10.34 -6.66
C ALA A 240 12.56 -8.89 -7.07
N ARG A 241 12.47 -7.99 -6.09
CA ARG A 241 12.19 -6.58 -6.32
C ARG A 241 13.38 -5.85 -6.93
N VAL A 242 14.59 -6.04 -6.40
CA VAL A 242 15.84 -5.50 -6.98
C VAL A 242 15.97 -5.92 -8.44
N TRP A 243 15.71 -7.20 -8.75
CA TRP A 243 15.69 -7.67 -10.13
C TRP A 243 14.69 -6.89 -11.01
N ALA A 244 13.49 -6.61 -10.50
CA ALA A 244 12.45 -5.89 -11.23
C ALA A 244 12.84 -4.42 -11.47
N MET A 245 13.37 -3.75 -10.44
CA MET A 245 13.90 -2.38 -10.54
C MET A 245 14.99 -2.26 -11.61
N GLN A 246 15.90 -3.22 -11.67
CA GLN A 246 16.99 -3.25 -12.66
C GLN A 246 16.53 -3.51 -14.11
N GLN A 247 15.26 -3.90 -14.34
CA GLN A 247 14.72 -4.00 -15.71
C GLN A 247 14.28 -2.63 -16.28
N GLU A 248 14.18 -1.61 -15.44
CA GLU A 248 13.69 -0.28 -15.80
C GLU A 248 14.83 0.72 -15.58
N GLU A 249 15.35 1.33 -16.65
CA GLU A 249 16.54 2.21 -16.59
C GLU A 249 16.38 3.35 -15.57
N ALA A 250 15.17 3.94 -15.53
CA ALA A 250 14.79 4.99 -14.59
C ALA A 250 14.81 4.56 -13.11
N HIS A 251 14.83 3.26 -12.82
CA HIS A 251 14.75 2.69 -11.48
C HIS A 251 15.99 1.84 -11.11
N SER A 252 17.12 2.06 -11.78
CA SER A 252 18.33 1.24 -11.57
C SER A 252 19.02 1.45 -10.21
N ASP A 253 18.81 2.60 -9.56
CA ASP A 253 19.22 2.79 -8.15
C ASP A 253 18.28 2.01 -7.22
N THR A 254 18.86 1.08 -6.47
CA THR A 254 18.14 0.16 -5.59
C THR A 254 18.34 0.45 -4.09
N SER A 255 18.86 1.64 -3.75
CA SER A 255 19.17 2.05 -2.37
C SER A 255 17.95 2.00 -1.44
N ARG A 256 16.73 2.28 -1.95
CA ARG A 256 15.47 2.12 -1.19
C ARG A 256 15.25 0.67 -0.69
N VAL A 257 15.86 -0.30 -1.33
CA VAL A 257 15.94 -1.69 -0.87
C VAL A 257 17.24 -1.89 -0.08
N ASP A 258 18.39 -1.69 -0.72
CA ASP A 258 19.69 -2.17 -0.23
C ASP A 258 20.17 -1.47 1.05
N THR A 259 19.99 -0.14 1.12
CA THR A 259 20.43 0.69 2.25
C THR A 259 19.28 1.14 3.15
N ALA A 260 18.09 0.58 2.96
CA ALA A 260 16.93 0.79 3.82
C ALA A 260 16.23 -0.51 4.22
N GLN A 261 15.34 -1.07 3.38
CA GLN A 261 14.55 -2.26 3.74
C GLN A 261 15.41 -3.44 4.16
N ARG A 262 16.51 -3.69 3.43
CA ARG A 262 17.45 -4.77 3.72
C ARG A 262 18.25 -4.51 5.00
N VAL A 263 18.49 -3.24 5.35
CA VAL A 263 19.09 -2.86 6.65
C VAL A 263 18.15 -3.20 7.79
N PHE A 264 16.86 -2.87 7.69
CA PHE A 264 15.86 -3.21 8.70
C PHE A 264 15.71 -4.73 8.86
N LEU A 265 15.72 -5.46 7.74
CA LEU A 265 15.65 -6.92 7.72
C LEU A 265 16.87 -7.56 8.41
N LYS A 266 18.08 -7.11 8.07
CA LYS A 266 19.33 -7.59 8.68
C LYS A 266 19.39 -7.32 10.18
N LYS A 267 18.87 -6.18 10.63
CA LYS A 267 18.69 -5.86 12.07
C LYS A 267 17.60 -6.70 12.75
N GLY A 268 16.83 -7.49 12.01
CA GLY A 268 15.72 -8.26 12.54
C GLY A 268 14.53 -7.41 12.98
N ASN A 269 14.44 -6.15 12.52
CA ASN A 269 13.38 -5.23 12.89
C ASN A 269 12.10 -5.48 12.06
N LEU A 270 11.55 -6.70 12.19
CA LEU A 270 10.36 -7.13 11.46
C LEU A 270 9.10 -6.32 11.81
N ASN A 271 9.12 -5.65 12.97
CA ASN A 271 8.02 -4.77 13.40
C ASN A 271 8.23 -3.30 13.03
N LEU A 272 9.32 -2.95 12.34
CA LEU A 272 9.63 -1.57 11.91
C LEU A 272 9.54 -0.56 13.08
N ASN A 273 10.12 -0.92 14.22
CA ASN A 273 10.16 -0.08 15.41
C ASN A 273 11.27 0.96 15.30
N PRO A 274 11.02 2.24 15.62
CA PRO A 274 12.07 3.21 15.86
C PRO A 274 13.04 2.78 16.99
N PRO A 275 14.30 3.24 16.97
CA PRO A 275 14.87 4.14 15.96
C PRO A 275 15.10 3.43 14.61
N LEU A 276 14.80 4.15 13.52
CA LEU A 276 15.05 3.72 12.15
C LEU A 276 16.11 4.63 11.53
N ASP A 277 17.20 4.02 11.07
CA ASP A 277 18.27 4.69 10.33
C ASP A 277 18.45 4.00 9.00
N TRP A 278 18.45 4.78 7.91
CA TRP A 278 18.64 4.27 6.56
C TRP A 278 19.27 5.32 5.64
N LYS A 279 19.62 4.87 4.44
CA LYS A 279 20.03 5.76 3.35
C LYS A 279 19.24 5.48 2.08
N VAL A 280 18.97 6.53 1.31
CA VAL A 280 18.48 6.44 -0.07
C VAL A 280 19.23 7.49 -0.90
N TYR A 281 19.71 7.12 -2.08
CA TYR A 281 20.53 7.97 -2.95
C TYR A 281 21.79 8.57 -2.28
N GLY A 282 22.27 7.93 -1.21
CA GLY A 282 23.41 8.40 -0.41
C GLY A 282 23.03 9.29 0.79
N ASP A 283 21.83 9.88 0.78
CA ASP A 283 21.32 10.73 1.87
C ASP A 283 20.91 9.89 3.07
N SER A 284 21.19 10.39 4.27
CA SER A 284 20.89 9.69 5.53
C SER A 284 19.61 10.22 6.17
N TYR A 285 18.77 9.31 6.64
CA TYR A 285 17.50 9.62 7.29
C TYR A 285 17.37 8.92 8.63
N HIS A 286 16.59 9.52 9.52
CA HIS A 286 16.36 9.03 10.88
C HIS A 286 14.91 9.27 11.32
N ILE A 287 14.30 8.26 11.96
CA ILE A 287 13.06 8.39 12.73
C ILE A 287 13.32 7.82 14.13
N GLY A 288 13.09 8.63 15.16
CA GLY A 288 13.30 8.29 16.57
C GLY A 288 12.10 7.63 17.25
#